data_AF-A0A7S1S099-F1
#
_entry.id   AF-A0A7S1S099-F1
#
_cell.length_a   1.000
_cell.length_b   1.000
_cell.length_c   1.000
_cell.angle_alpha   90.00
_cell.angle_beta   90.00
_cell.angle_gamma   90.00
#
_symmetry.space_group_name_H-M   'P 1'
#
loop_
_entity.id
_entity.type
_entity.pdbx_description
1 polymer ?
#
loop_
_entity_poly.entity_id
_entity_poly.type
_entity_poly.pdbx_seq_one_letter_code
_entity_poly.pdbx_strand_id
1 'polypeptide(L)'
;MGKAEEGGSRTIRGLGRPLAAVPLLAVLAKIVKDVVLQIIDKPHASGERFGRSFQFNGVKHVYWASDDAHGELLHASLTLMRAGFAEVDDFVSVVGSLSALHLLVAVRPKRITFFDINAAAITWGKTVIELILMSSSPQEYISRLFARDVRGFELSRGRLTYANMEEFMSLPFNESSWSDTCSRVNEGGRQILQGPLSYISRMSIKGLRAWVPCEDRSRFYFYTRSRLGGQPFSGYNPVSFRYGEGFLSSQWTFDRLRSLLREVPVDWVEGVDFPLAQPGEVLPRPSGGRTLVLVMDMF
;
A
#
# COMPACT_ATOMS: atom_id res chain seq x y z
N MET A 1 -66.72 4.52 -31.99
CA MET A 1 -66.06 3.64 -32.98
C MET A 1 -64.59 3.99 -33.02
N GLY A 2 -63.78 3.28 -32.23
CA GLY A 2 -62.33 3.42 -32.19
C GLY A 2 -61.75 2.01 -32.12
N LYS A 3 -60.95 1.64 -33.13
CA LYS A 3 -60.38 0.32 -33.30
C LYS A 3 -59.35 0.06 -32.19
N ALA A 4 -59.46 -1.10 -31.55
CA ALA A 4 -58.42 -1.64 -30.67
C ALA A 4 -57.23 -2.07 -31.54
N GLU A 5 -56.06 -1.49 -31.29
CA GLU A 5 -54.80 -1.96 -31.86
C GLU A 5 -54.27 -3.13 -31.03
N GLU A 6 -54.06 -4.25 -31.72
CA GLU A 6 -53.44 -5.45 -31.19
C GLU A 6 -51.98 -5.18 -30.81
N GLY A 7 -51.69 -5.25 -29.51
CA GLY A 7 -50.33 -5.22 -28.98
C GLY A 7 -49.57 -6.49 -29.34
N GLY A 8 -48.89 -6.46 -30.49
CA GLY A 8 -47.98 -7.52 -30.93
C GLY A 8 -46.79 -7.68 -29.97
N SER A 9 -46.72 -8.83 -29.30
CA SER A 9 -45.57 -9.29 -28.52
C SER A 9 -44.34 -9.45 -29.42
N ARG A 10 -43.43 -8.47 -29.40
CA ARG A 10 -42.09 -8.62 -29.98
C ARG A 10 -41.22 -9.45 -29.05
N THR A 11 -41.12 -10.74 -29.36
CA THR A 11 -40.13 -11.66 -28.80
C THR A 11 -38.74 -11.21 -29.27
N ILE A 12 -37.96 -10.58 -28.39
CA ILE A 12 -36.54 -10.32 -28.63
C ILE A 12 -35.79 -11.65 -28.50
N ARG A 13 -35.70 -12.41 -29.59
CA ARG A 13 -34.73 -13.50 -29.74
C ARG A 13 -33.45 -12.92 -30.31
N GLY A 14 -32.59 -12.44 -29.41
CA GLY A 14 -31.25 -11.92 -29.72
C GLY A 14 -30.19 -12.65 -28.90
N LEU A 15 -29.78 -13.82 -29.41
CA LEU A 15 -28.47 -14.46 -29.23
C LEU A 15 -27.70 -14.12 -27.95
N GLY A 16 -28.10 -14.76 -26.84
CA GLY A 16 -27.20 -15.03 -25.73
C GLY A 16 -26.11 -15.99 -26.21
N ARG A 17 -25.00 -15.45 -26.71
CA ARG A 17 -23.75 -16.20 -26.65
C ARG A 17 -23.36 -16.23 -25.17
N PRO A 18 -23.20 -17.40 -24.54
CA PRO A 18 -22.53 -17.44 -23.25
C PRO A 18 -21.17 -16.77 -23.47
N LEU A 19 -20.87 -15.74 -22.66
CA LEU A 19 -19.49 -15.29 -22.50
C LEU A 19 -18.72 -16.56 -22.11
N ALA A 20 -18.01 -17.12 -23.08
CA ALA A 20 -17.13 -18.24 -22.85
C ALA A 20 -16.22 -17.79 -21.72
N ALA A 21 -16.34 -18.48 -20.59
CA ALA A 21 -15.43 -18.32 -19.47
C ALA A 21 -14.02 -18.48 -20.03
N VAL A 22 -13.33 -17.35 -20.18
CA VAL A 22 -11.90 -17.37 -20.46
C VAL A 22 -11.29 -18.14 -19.30
N PRO A 23 -10.56 -19.23 -19.54
CA PRO A 23 -10.10 -20.09 -18.48
C PRO A 23 -9.09 -19.32 -17.63
N LEU A 24 -9.55 -18.85 -16.47
CA LEU A 24 -8.78 -18.25 -15.38
C LEU A 24 -7.90 -19.30 -14.67
N LEU A 25 -7.38 -20.27 -15.43
CA LEU A 25 -6.94 -21.58 -14.97
C LEU A 25 -5.48 -21.88 -15.34
N ALA A 26 -4.69 -20.84 -15.65
CA ALA A 26 -3.25 -20.95 -15.92
C ALA A 26 -2.34 -20.08 -15.01
N VAL A 27 -2.87 -19.44 -13.96
CA VAL A 27 -2.08 -18.67 -12.97
C VAL A 27 -2.02 -19.35 -11.59
N LEU A 28 -2.59 -20.55 -11.44
CA LEU A 28 -2.72 -21.25 -10.15
C LEU A 28 -2.25 -22.70 -10.22
N ALA A 29 -0.97 -22.92 -10.58
CA ALA A 29 -0.37 -24.25 -10.52
C ALA A 29 0.75 -24.31 -9.45
N LYS A 30 0.34 -24.73 -8.25
CA LYS A 30 1.11 -25.52 -7.26
C LYS A 30 2.11 -24.79 -6.35
N ILE A 31 1.66 -23.99 -5.37
CA ILE A 31 2.51 -23.55 -4.25
C ILE A 31 1.71 -23.51 -2.92
N VAL A 32 1.95 -24.52 -2.08
CA VAL A 32 1.58 -24.77 -0.66
C VAL A 32 0.13 -24.51 -0.22
N LYS A 33 -0.74 -25.40 -0.69
CA LYS A 33 -2.02 -25.89 -0.14
C LYS A 33 -3.12 -24.96 0.41
N ASP A 34 -2.97 -23.65 0.66
CA ASP A 34 -4.09 -22.70 0.75
C ASP A 34 -3.60 -21.23 0.69
N VAL A 35 -3.44 -20.77 -0.57
CA VAL A 35 -3.40 -19.41 -1.14
C VAL A 35 -2.07 -18.63 -1.22
N VAL A 36 -1.65 -18.45 -2.49
CA VAL A 36 -0.67 -17.49 -2.99
C VAL A 36 -1.44 -16.46 -3.83
N LEU A 37 -1.21 -15.17 -3.63
CA LEU A 37 -1.50 -14.16 -4.64
C LEU A 37 -0.18 -13.56 -5.13
N GLN A 38 0.45 -14.28 -6.06
CA GLN A 38 1.45 -13.74 -6.97
C GLN A 38 0.71 -12.98 -8.07
N ILE A 39 1.07 -11.72 -8.30
CA ILE A 39 0.91 -11.11 -9.63
C ILE A 39 2.34 -10.98 -10.18
N ILE A 40 2.85 -12.07 -10.77
CA ILE A 40 4.04 -12.06 -11.62
C ILE A 40 3.52 -12.17 -13.06
N ASP A 41 3.50 -11.08 -13.81
CA ASP A 41 3.19 -11.10 -15.25
C ASP A 41 4.45 -10.83 -16.06
N LYS A 42 5.33 -11.85 -16.07
CA LYS A 42 6.07 -12.33 -17.25
C LYS A 42 7.02 -13.46 -16.82
N PRO A 43 6.92 -14.67 -17.38
CA PRO A 43 8.09 -15.52 -17.44
C PRO A 43 9.14 -14.77 -18.29
N HIS A 44 10.27 -14.40 -17.69
CA HIS A 44 11.43 -14.02 -18.47
C HIS A 44 11.85 -15.26 -19.26
N ALA A 45 11.47 -15.27 -20.54
CA ALA A 45 11.80 -16.30 -21.50
C ALA A 45 13.26 -16.12 -21.94
N SER A 46 14.19 -16.33 -21.03
CA SER A 46 15.57 -16.65 -21.34
C SER A 46 16.18 -17.29 -20.10
N GLY A 47 16.76 -18.49 -20.26
CA GLY A 47 17.49 -19.21 -19.21
C GLY A 47 18.80 -18.51 -18.80
N GLU A 48 18.82 -17.18 -18.80
CA GLU A 48 19.95 -16.36 -18.45
C GLU A 48 19.76 -15.87 -17.02
N ARG A 49 20.49 -16.53 -16.11
CA ARG A 49 20.95 -16.04 -14.80
C ARG A 49 19.91 -15.22 -14.03
N PHE A 50 19.30 -15.83 -13.00
CA PHE A 50 18.92 -15.07 -11.81
C PHE A 50 20.16 -14.27 -11.37
N GLY A 51 20.22 -13.02 -11.82
CA GLY A 51 21.30 -12.10 -11.56
C GLY A 51 21.47 -11.99 -10.06
N ARG A 52 22.71 -11.80 -9.62
CA ARG A 52 23.05 -11.53 -8.21
C ARG A 52 21.97 -10.61 -7.62
N SER A 53 21.38 -10.99 -6.49
CA SER A 53 20.47 -10.12 -5.72
C SER A 53 21.03 -8.71 -5.76
N PHE A 54 20.27 -7.76 -6.30
CA PHE A 54 20.62 -6.35 -6.15
C PHE A 54 20.79 -6.12 -4.65
N GLN A 55 21.91 -5.53 -4.25
CA GLN A 55 22.14 -5.22 -2.84
C GLN A 55 21.27 -4.02 -2.45
N PHE A 56 19.96 -4.27 -2.24
CA PHE A 56 19.04 -3.33 -1.62
C PHE A 56 19.41 -3.23 -0.14
N ASN A 57 20.42 -2.43 0.18
CA ASN A 57 20.91 -2.28 1.54
C ASN A 57 21.13 -0.81 1.92
N GLY A 58 20.60 -0.44 3.08
CA GLY A 58 20.75 0.88 3.66
C GLY A 58 19.66 1.86 3.24
N VAL A 59 19.74 3.03 3.87
CA VAL A 59 18.73 4.09 3.85
C VAL A 59 18.36 4.57 2.44
N LYS A 60 19.32 4.64 1.52
CA LYS A 60 19.10 5.10 0.14
C LYS A 60 18.20 4.18 -0.70
N HIS A 61 17.99 2.94 -0.25
CA HIS A 61 17.18 1.92 -0.93
C HIS A 61 15.86 1.66 -0.19
N VAL A 62 15.47 2.51 0.76
CA VAL A 62 14.18 2.41 1.43
C VAL A 62 13.09 3.01 0.55
N TYR A 63 11.99 2.28 0.38
CA TYR A 63 10.75 2.82 -0.16
C TYR A 63 10.00 3.51 0.98
N TRP A 64 9.91 4.82 0.89
CA TRP A 64 9.47 5.60 2.04
C TRP A 64 7.97 5.87 2.07
N ALA A 65 7.32 5.81 0.93
CA ALA A 65 5.89 5.95 0.78
C ALA A 65 5.41 5.06 -0.38
N SER A 66 4.10 5.03 -0.62
CA SER A 66 3.51 4.13 -1.60
C SER A 66 3.71 4.65 -3.03
N ASP A 67 4.24 3.80 -3.90
CA ASP A 67 4.37 4.03 -5.34
C ASP A 67 3.35 3.21 -6.15
N ASP A 68 2.57 2.35 -5.49
CA ASP A 68 1.48 1.62 -6.12
C ASP A 68 0.38 2.60 -6.55
N ALA A 69 -0.50 2.20 -7.46
CA ALA A 69 -1.71 2.96 -7.74
C ALA A 69 -2.79 2.64 -6.71
N HIS A 70 -3.48 3.63 -6.15
CA HIS A 70 -4.56 3.35 -5.20
C HIS A 70 -5.65 2.43 -5.78
N GLY A 71 -5.95 2.54 -7.08
CA GLY A 71 -6.90 1.66 -7.78
C GLY A 71 -6.53 0.18 -7.69
N GLU A 72 -5.23 -0.15 -7.71
CA GLU A 72 -4.75 -1.54 -7.54
C GLU A 72 -5.00 -2.05 -6.12
N LEU A 73 -4.74 -1.22 -5.11
CA LEU A 73 -4.99 -1.64 -3.72
C LEU A 73 -6.47 -1.81 -3.42
N LEU A 74 -7.32 -0.95 -4.00
CA LEU A 74 -8.77 -1.10 -3.90
C LEU A 74 -9.23 -2.39 -4.59
N HIS A 75 -8.74 -2.64 -5.81
CA HIS A 75 -9.06 -3.87 -6.55
C HIS A 75 -8.61 -5.13 -5.79
N ALA A 76 -7.40 -5.14 -5.25
CA ALA A 76 -6.89 -6.22 -4.42
C ALA A 76 -7.77 -6.45 -3.18
N SER A 77 -8.14 -5.37 -2.48
CA SER A 77 -9.02 -5.45 -1.31
C SER A 77 -10.39 -6.06 -1.64
N LEU A 78 -11.02 -5.61 -2.73
CA LEU A 78 -12.30 -6.13 -3.19
C LEU A 78 -12.21 -7.61 -3.62
N THR A 79 -11.10 -7.98 -4.26
CA THR A 79 -10.84 -9.35 -4.70
C THR A 79 -10.69 -10.28 -3.49
N LEU A 80 -9.90 -9.89 -2.49
CA LEU A 80 -9.71 -10.65 -1.25
C LEU A 80 -11.04 -10.86 -0.52
N MET A 81 -11.85 -9.80 -0.38
CA MET A 81 -13.17 -9.91 0.25
C MET A 81 -14.10 -10.86 -0.54
N ARG A 82 -14.15 -10.73 -1.87
CA ARG A 82 -14.98 -11.61 -2.73
C ARG A 82 -14.55 -13.07 -2.69
N ALA A 83 -13.24 -13.32 -2.57
CA ALA A 83 -12.69 -14.67 -2.49
C ALA A 83 -12.77 -15.28 -1.08
N GLY A 84 -13.33 -14.57 -0.09
CA GLY A 84 -13.46 -15.08 1.28
C GLY A 84 -12.16 -15.02 2.10
N PHE A 85 -11.22 -14.15 1.71
CA PHE A 85 -9.94 -13.87 2.41
C PHE A 85 -9.99 -12.64 3.30
N ALA A 86 -11.19 -12.23 3.73
CA ALA A 86 -11.34 -11.18 4.73
C ALA A 86 -10.80 -11.61 6.10
N GLU A 87 -10.75 -12.92 6.38
CA GLU A 87 -10.18 -13.49 7.60
C GLU A 87 -9.06 -14.47 7.22
N VAL A 88 -7.87 -14.23 7.76
CA VAL A 88 -6.66 -15.02 7.51
C VAL A 88 -5.96 -15.27 8.84
N ASP A 89 -5.17 -16.33 8.92
CA ASP A 89 -4.39 -16.59 10.12
C ASP A 89 -3.09 -15.79 10.11
N ASP A 90 -2.37 -15.82 8.98
CA ASP A 90 -1.12 -15.08 8.79
C ASP A 90 -1.26 -14.06 7.64
N PHE A 91 -0.91 -12.80 7.89
CA PHE A 91 -0.69 -11.78 6.85
C PHE A 91 0.80 -11.47 6.77
N VAL A 92 1.41 -11.75 5.63
CA VAL A 92 2.85 -11.65 5.42
C VAL A 92 3.09 -10.63 4.32
N SER A 93 3.91 -9.62 4.56
CA SER A 93 4.21 -8.62 3.53
C SER A 93 5.65 -8.15 3.56
N VAL A 94 6.19 -7.85 2.38
CA VAL A 94 7.38 -7.01 2.30
C VAL A 94 7.07 -5.63 2.92
N VAL A 95 8.03 -4.98 3.60
CA VAL A 95 7.80 -3.62 4.13
C VAL A 95 7.55 -2.64 2.99
N GLY A 96 8.44 -2.63 2.00
CA GLY A 96 8.28 -1.95 0.72
C GLY A 96 7.59 -0.59 0.81
N SER A 97 6.59 -0.39 -0.04
CA SER A 97 5.88 0.88 -0.25
C SER A 97 4.77 1.17 0.79
N LEU A 98 4.74 0.44 1.91
CA LEU A 98 3.68 0.50 2.93
C LEU A 98 2.27 0.12 2.43
N SER A 99 2.15 -0.38 1.19
CA SER A 99 0.88 -0.80 0.58
C SER A 99 0.10 -1.83 1.39
N ALA A 100 0.80 -2.68 2.14
CA ALA A 100 0.21 -3.62 3.08
C ALA A 100 -0.73 -2.97 4.10
N LEU A 101 -0.41 -1.77 4.58
CA LEU A 101 -1.23 -1.09 5.59
C LEU A 101 -2.63 -0.77 5.06
N HIS A 102 -2.76 -0.52 3.75
CA HIS A 102 -4.07 -0.31 3.13
C HIS A 102 -4.87 -1.61 3.03
N LEU A 103 -4.21 -2.75 2.76
CA LEU A 103 -4.89 -4.05 2.71
C LEU A 103 -5.33 -4.53 4.10
N LEU A 104 -4.57 -4.21 5.15
CA LEU A 104 -4.92 -4.52 6.55
C LEU A 104 -6.25 -3.89 7.02
N VAL A 105 -6.79 -2.91 6.29
CA VAL A 105 -8.15 -2.40 6.54
C VAL A 105 -9.22 -3.40 6.08
N ALA A 106 -8.94 -4.18 5.03
CA ALA A 106 -9.86 -5.14 4.42
C ALA A 106 -9.70 -6.57 4.96
N VAL A 107 -8.58 -6.89 5.60
CA VAL A 107 -8.31 -8.22 6.15
C VAL A 107 -8.22 -8.23 7.69
N ARG A 108 -8.46 -9.39 8.30
CA ARG A 108 -8.40 -9.62 9.75
C ARG A 108 -7.42 -10.75 10.06
N PRO A 109 -6.10 -10.48 10.05
CA PRO A 109 -5.11 -11.47 10.42
C PRO A 109 -5.10 -11.78 11.92
N LYS A 110 -4.65 -12.98 12.29
CA LYS A 110 -4.27 -13.32 13.67
C LYS A 110 -2.79 -13.07 13.96
N ARG A 111 -1.96 -12.95 12.92
CA ARG A 111 -0.54 -12.58 12.97
C ARG A 111 -0.17 -11.75 11.75
N ILE A 112 0.68 -10.76 11.95
CA ILE A 112 1.26 -9.95 10.87
C ILE A 112 2.76 -10.20 10.85
N THR A 113 3.33 -10.48 9.68
CA THR A 113 4.78 -10.59 9.49
C THR A 113 5.22 -9.60 8.42
N PHE A 114 6.08 -8.67 8.80
CA PHE A 114 6.75 -7.79 7.85
C PHE A 114 8.18 -8.27 7.60
N PHE A 115 8.59 -8.34 6.34
CA PHE A 115 9.94 -8.75 5.97
C PHE A 115 10.58 -7.81 4.95
N ASP A 116 11.90 -7.77 4.89
CA ASP A 116 12.64 -7.07 3.85
C ASP A 116 14.09 -7.57 3.80
N ILE A 117 14.72 -7.52 2.63
CA ILE A 117 16.17 -7.74 2.51
C ILE A 117 16.95 -6.57 3.14
N ASN A 118 16.38 -5.37 3.13
CA ASN A 118 16.98 -4.14 3.63
C ASN A 118 16.61 -3.89 5.11
N ALA A 119 17.57 -4.04 6.02
CA ALA A 119 17.36 -3.75 7.44
C ALA A 119 16.91 -2.30 7.73
N ALA A 120 17.31 -1.34 6.88
CA ALA A 120 16.83 0.04 7.00
C ALA A 120 15.34 0.16 6.65
N ALA A 121 14.82 -0.65 5.73
CA ALA A 121 13.39 -0.69 5.42
C ALA A 121 12.60 -1.29 6.59
N ILE A 122 13.11 -2.34 7.24
CA ILE A 122 12.51 -2.88 8.46
C ILE A 122 12.47 -1.83 9.58
N THR A 123 13.56 -1.09 9.77
CA THR A 123 13.58 0.01 10.75
C THR A 123 12.59 1.11 10.38
N TRP A 124 12.45 1.43 9.10
CA TRP A 124 11.44 2.38 8.62
C TRP A 124 10.01 1.87 8.89
N GLY A 125 9.70 0.61 8.57
CA GLY A 125 8.40 0.01 8.85
C GLY A 125 8.04 0.06 10.33
N LYS A 126 9.00 -0.28 11.22
CA LYS A 126 8.83 -0.15 12.68
C LYS A 126 8.49 1.29 13.08
N THR A 127 9.20 2.26 12.50
CA THR A 127 8.97 3.69 12.73
C THR A 127 7.57 4.13 12.28
N VAL A 128 7.11 3.68 11.11
CA VAL A 128 5.76 3.97 10.60
C VAL A 128 4.69 3.46 11.55
N ILE A 129 4.83 2.23 12.08
CA ILE A 129 3.88 1.69 13.06
C ILE A 129 3.89 2.54 14.33
N GLU A 130 5.06 2.93 14.85
CA GLU A 130 5.13 3.83 16.02
C GLU A 130 4.41 5.15 15.78
N LEU A 131 4.61 5.76 14.60
CA LEU A 131 3.93 7.00 14.21
C LEU A 131 2.40 6.82 14.14
N ILE A 132 1.91 5.71 13.60
CA ILE A 132 0.47 5.38 13.57
C ILE A 132 -0.06 5.20 15.01
N LEU A 133 0.63 4.43 15.83
CA LEU A 133 0.21 4.09 17.18
C LEU A 133 0.18 5.30 18.13
N MET A 134 1.06 6.28 17.92
CA MET A 134 1.11 7.51 18.71
C MET A 134 0.15 8.60 18.22
N SER A 135 -0.38 8.46 17.00
CA SER A 135 -1.30 9.43 16.41
C SER A 135 -2.76 9.10 16.77
N SER A 136 -3.52 10.12 17.12
CA SER A 136 -4.95 9.99 17.42
C SER A 136 -5.82 9.96 16.16
N SER A 137 -5.36 10.56 15.06
CA SER A 137 -6.11 10.77 13.81
C SER A 137 -5.23 10.69 12.56
N PRO A 138 -5.81 10.52 11.36
CA PRO A 138 -5.09 10.64 10.09
C PRO A 138 -4.33 11.96 9.94
N GLN A 139 -4.95 13.07 10.37
CA GLN A 139 -4.34 14.40 10.35
C GLN A 139 -3.08 14.44 11.20
N GLU A 140 -3.13 13.90 12.42
CA GLU A 140 -1.98 13.89 13.32
C GLU A 140 -0.84 13.03 12.76
N TYR A 141 -1.15 11.87 12.17
CA TYR A 141 -0.15 11.02 11.53
C TYR A 141 0.61 11.74 10.40
N ILE A 142 -0.12 12.38 9.47
CA ILE A 142 0.51 13.17 8.41
C ILE A 142 1.23 14.39 8.99
N SER A 143 0.68 15.02 10.01
CA SER A 143 1.32 16.19 10.65
C SER A 143 2.67 15.82 11.26
N ARG A 144 2.80 14.63 11.84
CA ARG A 144 4.07 14.11 12.39
C ARG A 144 5.10 13.81 11.31
N LEU A 145 4.69 13.20 10.20
CA LEU A 145 5.57 12.89 9.07
C LEU A 145 6.16 14.15 8.43
N PHE A 146 5.32 15.16 8.21
CA PHE A 146 5.71 16.38 7.49
C PHE A 146 6.06 17.56 8.41
N ALA A 147 5.94 17.39 9.73
CA ALA A 147 6.07 18.44 10.74
C ALA A 147 5.27 19.72 10.38
N ARG A 148 4.03 19.56 9.93
CA ARG A 148 3.14 20.65 9.52
C ARG A 148 1.72 20.35 9.99
N ASP A 149 1.00 21.36 10.45
CA ASP A 149 -0.34 21.17 11.03
C ASP A 149 -1.39 20.96 9.93
N VAL A 150 -1.75 19.70 9.68
CA VAL A 150 -2.81 19.34 8.74
C VAL A 150 -4.16 19.85 9.22
N ARG A 151 -4.44 19.81 10.52
CA ARG A 151 -5.75 20.22 11.05
C ARG A 151 -5.96 21.73 10.88
N GLY A 152 -4.96 22.54 11.24
CA GLY A 152 -4.98 23.99 11.03
C GLY A 152 -5.08 24.36 9.55
N PHE A 153 -4.38 23.61 8.68
CA PHE A 153 -4.54 23.77 7.23
C PHE A 153 -5.97 23.47 6.78
N GLU A 154 -6.54 22.34 7.18
CA GLU A 154 -7.88 21.93 6.75
C GLU A 154 -8.99 22.88 7.21
N LEU A 155 -8.84 23.47 8.41
CA LEU A 155 -9.77 24.48 8.93
C LEU A 155 -9.76 25.79 8.12
N SER A 156 -8.62 26.15 7.52
CA SER A 156 -8.45 27.42 6.82
C SER A 156 -8.56 27.33 5.30
N ARG A 157 -8.18 26.20 4.71
CA ARG A 157 -8.09 25.98 3.26
C ARG A 157 -8.99 24.86 2.73
N GLY A 158 -9.78 24.23 3.61
CA GLY A 158 -10.54 23.04 3.30
C GLY A 158 -9.67 21.77 3.31
N ARG A 159 -10.30 20.61 3.13
CA ARG A 159 -9.64 19.29 3.22
C ARG A 159 -8.34 19.25 2.41
N LEU A 160 -7.29 18.64 2.98
CA LEU A 160 -6.04 18.42 2.28
C LEU A 160 -6.26 17.37 1.19
N THR A 161 -5.93 17.74 -0.04
CA THR A 161 -6.06 16.93 -1.26
C THR A 161 -4.86 17.18 -2.16
N TYR A 162 -4.75 16.44 -3.27
CA TYR A 162 -3.73 16.71 -4.27
C TYR A 162 -3.77 18.15 -4.82
N ALA A 163 -4.97 18.73 -4.99
CA ALA A 163 -5.15 20.05 -5.58
C ALA A 163 -4.58 21.21 -4.75
N ASN A 164 -4.52 21.04 -3.42
CA ASN A 164 -3.99 22.05 -2.49
C ASN A 164 -2.77 21.57 -1.69
N MET A 165 -2.18 20.42 -2.06
CA MET A 165 -1.02 19.88 -1.34
C MET A 165 0.23 20.78 -1.46
N GLU A 166 0.39 21.51 -2.56
CA GLU A 166 1.54 22.42 -2.72
C GLU A 166 1.49 23.56 -1.71
N GLU A 167 0.28 24.08 -1.46
CA GLU A 167 0.05 25.09 -0.45
C GLU A 167 0.34 24.53 0.96
N PHE A 168 -0.11 23.31 1.26
CA PHE A 168 0.23 22.64 2.52
C PHE A 168 1.74 22.47 2.69
N MET A 169 2.44 21.97 1.67
CA MET A 169 3.90 21.76 1.72
C MET A 169 4.68 23.08 1.81
N SER A 170 4.07 24.20 1.43
CA SER A 170 4.64 25.54 1.59
C SER A 170 4.55 26.10 3.02
N LEU A 171 3.74 25.47 3.89
CA LEU A 171 3.67 25.88 5.29
C LEU A 171 5.04 25.73 5.98
N PRO A 172 5.37 26.60 6.96
CA PRO A 172 6.59 26.50 7.74
C PRO A 172 6.71 25.15 8.45
N PHE A 173 7.92 24.61 8.45
CA PHE A 173 8.27 23.40 9.20
C PHE A 173 8.19 23.67 10.72
N ASN A 174 7.45 22.84 11.45
CA ASN A 174 7.25 22.96 12.89
C ASN A 174 8.31 22.16 13.66
N GLU A 175 9.39 22.83 14.06
CA GLU A 175 10.50 22.23 14.81
C GLU A 175 10.07 21.59 16.14
N SER A 176 9.10 22.21 16.84
CA SER A 176 8.61 21.68 18.12
C SER A 176 7.87 20.35 17.91
N SER A 177 6.98 20.29 16.92
CA SER A 177 6.27 19.05 16.57
C SER A 177 7.22 17.95 16.10
N TRP A 178 8.27 18.33 15.36
CA TRP A 178 9.29 17.40 14.90
C TRP A 178 10.11 16.84 16.06
N SER A 179 10.54 17.71 16.98
CA SER A 179 11.29 17.33 18.17
C SER A 179 10.48 16.40 19.08
N ASP A 180 9.19 16.72 19.33
CA ASP A 180 8.26 15.84 20.04
C ASP A 180 8.22 14.45 19.41
N THR A 181 8.01 14.39 18.08
CA THR A 181 7.93 13.14 17.34
C THR A 181 9.22 12.32 17.45
N CYS A 182 10.39 12.93 17.23
CA CYS A 182 11.70 12.28 17.35
C CYS A 182 12.00 11.77 18.78
N SER A 183 11.45 12.43 19.80
CA SER A 183 11.66 12.04 21.19
C SER A 183 10.83 10.81 21.60
N ARG A 184 9.73 10.54 20.90
CA ARG A 184 8.75 9.50 21.23
C ARG A 184 8.90 8.21 20.44
N VAL A 185 9.62 8.24 19.32
CA VAL A 185 10.02 7.02 18.60
C VAL A 185 11.23 6.37 19.25
N ASN A 186 11.43 5.08 18.95
CA ASN A 186 12.62 4.34 19.37
C ASN A 186 13.90 4.90 18.71
N GLU A 187 15.06 4.41 19.15
CA GLU A 187 16.36 4.89 18.66
C GLU A 187 16.55 4.72 17.14
N GLY A 188 16.18 3.58 16.58
CA GLY A 188 16.28 3.35 15.13
C GLY A 188 15.37 4.29 14.33
N GLY A 189 14.15 4.52 14.81
CA GLY A 189 13.22 5.46 14.20
C GLY A 189 13.67 6.90 14.34
N ARG A 190 14.29 7.26 15.46
CA ARG A 190 14.91 8.57 15.66
C ARG A 190 16.02 8.83 14.66
N GLN A 191 16.90 7.85 14.43
CA GLN A 191 17.98 7.96 13.45
C GLN A 191 17.44 8.15 12.02
N ILE A 192 16.39 7.40 11.66
CA ILE A 192 15.71 7.56 10.36
C ILE A 192 15.05 8.93 10.24
N LEU A 193 14.31 9.38 11.26
CA LEU A 193 13.68 10.70 11.27
C LEU A 193 14.75 11.79 11.16
N GLN A 194 15.70 11.84 12.08
CA GLN A 194 16.70 12.92 12.14
C GLN A 194 17.69 12.91 10.97
N GLY A 195 17.94 11.77 10.34
CA GLY A 195 18.83 11.66 9.18
C GLY A 195 18.11 11.96 7.85
N PRO A 196 17.83 10.92 7.03
CA PRO A 196 17.28 11.08 5.68
C PRO A 196 15.93 11.81 5.65
N LEU A 197 15.05 11.57 6.62
CA LEU A 197 13.72 12.16 6.62
C LEU A 197 13.70 13.62 7.01
N SER A 198 14.62 14.08 7.87
CA SER A 198 14.66 15.49 8.27
C SER A 198 14.93 16.39 7.08
N TYR A 199 15.82 15.97 6.18
CA TYR A 199 16.06 16.64 4.92
C TYR A 199 14.79 16.65 4.07
N ILE A 200 14.16 15.49 3.93
CA ILE A 200 12.99 15.32 3.05
C ILE A 200 11.80 16.14 3.54
N SER A 201 11.46 16.08 4.81
CA SER A 201 10.32 16.80 5.39
C SER A 201 10.50 18.33 5.34
N ARG A 202 11.74 18.83 5.21
CA ARG A 202 12.05 20.27 5.12
C ARG A 202 12.05 20.82 3.69
N MET A 203 12.13 19.98 2.67
CA MET A 203 12.17 20.43 1.27
C MET A 203 10.80 20.82 0.72
N SER A 204 10.80 21.70 -0.29
CA SER A 204 9.63 21.96 -1.12
C SER A 204 9.44 20.85 -2.17
N ILE A 205 8.23 20.74 -2.73
CA ILE A 205 7.88 19.70 -3.72
C ILE A 205 8.83 19.69 -4.92
N LYS A 206 9.33 20.85 -5.35
CA LYS A 206 10.24 20.99 -6.51
C LYS A 206 11.63 20.38 -6.27
N GLY A 207 12.05 20.25 -5.01
CA GLY A 207 13.37 19.71 -4.65
C GLY A 207 13.36 18.23 -4.32
N LEU A 208 12.19 17.66 -4.06
CA LEU A 208 12.04 16.24 -3.80
C LEU A 208 11.79 15.50 -5.11
N ARG A 209 12.39 14.32 -5.24
CA ARG A 209 11.70 13.23 -5.94
C ARG A 209 10.51 12.82 -5.06
N ALA A 210 9.50 13.68 -5.07
CA ALA A 210 8.12 13.26 -5.19
C ALA A 210 7.57 12.49 -3.97
N TRP A 211 7.71 13.02 -2.74
CA TRP A 211 6.95 12.54 -1.58
C TRP A 211 5.85 13.51 -1.25
N VAL A 212 4.63 13.03 -1.26
CA VAL A 212 3.47 13.88 -1.10
C VAL A 212 2.48 13.27 -0.12
N PRO A 213 1.73 14.10 0.63
CA PRO A 213 0.69 13.58 1.49
C PRO A 213 -0.44 12.91 0.69
N CYS A 214 -0.81 13.47 -0.47
CA CYS A 214 -1.95 13.02 -1.27
C CYS A 214 -1.54 12.52 -2.66
N GLU A 215 -2.20 11.48 -3.15
CA GLU A 215 -2.05 10.98 -4.53
C GLU A 215 -2.95 11.78 -5.49
N ASP A 216 -2.47 12.02 -6.71
CA ASP A 216 -3.24 12.62 -7.79
C ASP A 216 -4.26 11.62 -8.34
N ARG A 217 -5.52 11.78 -7.96
CA ARG A 217 -6.58 10.86 -8.41
C ARG A 217 -6.87 10.95 -9.91
N SER A 218 -6.50 12.02 -10.59
CA SER A 218 -6.70 12.10 -12.06
C SER A 218 -5.89 11.02 -12.80
N ARG A 219 -4.83 10.50 -12.16
CA ARG A 219 -4.01 9.40 -12.66
C ARG A 219 -4.72 8.04 -12.63
N PHE A 220 -5.81 7.88 -11.88
CA PHE A 220 -6.54 6.60 -11.82
C PHE A 220 -7.03 6.11 -13.17
N TYR A 221 -7.34 7.02 -14.10
CA TYR A 221 -7.88 6.67 -15.40
C TYR A 221 -6.91 5.90 -16.30
N PHE A 222 -5.61 5.85 -15.94
CA PHE A 222 -4.58 5.36 -16.85
C PHE A 222 -3.64 4.29 -16.26
N TYR A 223 -3.69 3.95 -14.97
CA TYR A 223 -2.56 3.20 -14.36
C TYR A 223 -2.98 2.10 -13.39
N THR A 224 -3.24 0.90 -13.90
CA THR A 224 -3.43 -0.32 -13.10
C THR A 224 -2.58 -1.46 -13.71
N ARG A 225 -1.75 -2.15 -12.91
CA ARG A 225 -0.95 -3.32 -13.30
C ARG A 225 -1.83 -4.47 -13.85
N SER A 226 -3.08 -4.55 -13.41
CA SER A 226 -4.13 -5.43 -13.90
C SER A 226 -4.63 -5.13 -15.32
N ARG A 227 -4.12 -4.09 -15.98
CA ARG A 227 -4.56 -3.60 -17.31
C ARG A 227 -6.01 -3.14 -17.37
N LEU A 228 -6.63 -2.83 -16.23
CA LEU A 228 -7.87 -2.03 -16.13
C LEU A 228 -7.60 -0.52 -16.32
N GLY A 229 -6.58 -0.17 -17.12
CA GLY A 229 -6.06 1.17 -17.36
C GLY A 229 -4.56 1.09 -17.66
N GLY A 230 -4.17 1.27 -18.92
CA GLY A 230 -2.80 1.01 -19.42
C GLY A 230 -1.84 2.21 -19.35
N GLN A 231 -0.57 1.90 -19.01
CA GLN A 231 0.55 2.86 -18.84
C GLN A 231 0.86 3.74 -20.06
N PRO A 232 1.44 4.94 -19.81
CA PRO A 232 2.86 5.09 -20.15
C PRO A 232 3.73 5.62 -19.00
N PHE A 233 4.94 5.05 -18.89
CA PHE A 233 6.07 5.53 -18.11
C PHE A 233 6.47 6.95 -18.56
N SER A 234 6.14 7.98 -17.78
CA SER A 234 6.63 9.35 -18.00
C SER A 234 7.45 9.85 -16.80
N GLY A 235 8.54 9.15 -16.47
CA GLY A 235 9.72 9.69 -15.78
C GLY A 235 9.59 10.31 -14.37
N TYR A 236 8.38 10.52 -13.84
CA TYR A 236 8.16 11.20 -12.56
C TYR A 236 6.93 10.63 -11.83
N ASN A 237 7.16 9.59 -11.01
CA ASN A 237 6.10 9.00 -10.19
C ASN A 237 6.26 9.45 -8.73
N PRO A 238 5.43 10.38 -8.23
CA PRO A 238 5.39 10.69 -6.81
C PRO A 238 4.97 9.48 -6.00
N VAL A 239 5.77 9.16 -5.00
CA VAL A 239 5.39 8.29 -3.91
C VAL A 239 4.51 9.08 -2.94
N SER A 240 3.42 8.49 -2.51
CA SER A 240 2.38 9.15 -1.73
C SER A 240 2.11 8.39 -0.45
N PHE A 241 1.84 9.13 0.62
CA PHE A 241 1.26 8.55 1.84
C PHE A 241 -0.25 8.29 1.70
N ARG A 242 -0.86 8.79 0.62
CA ARG A 242 -2.28 8.61 0.29
C ARG A 242 -3.23 9.07 1.40
N TYR A 243 -2.96 10.24 1.96
CA TYR A 243 -3.89 10.92 2.83
C TYR A 243 -5.24 11.13 2.13
N GLY A 244 -6.33 10.79 2.84
CA GLY A 244 -7.67 10.75 2.27
C GLY A 244 -8.05 9.44 1.59
N GLU A 245 -7.21 8.40 1.68
CA GLU A 245 -7.42 7.08 1.07
C GLU A 245 -7.03 5.91 1.98
N GLY A 246 -7.60 4.73 1.72
CA GLY A 246 -7.35 3.51 2.49
C GLY A 246 -7.44 3.73 4.00
N PHE A 247 -6.39 3.39 4.76
CA PHE A 247 -6.40 3.58 6.21
C PHE A 247 -6.43 5.06 6.65
N LEU A 248 -6.04 5.99 5.78
CA LEU A 248 -6.08 7.44 6.01
C LEU A 248 -7.32 8.12 5.40
N SER A 249 -8.30 7.34 4.93
CA SER A 249 -9.51 7.89 4.30
C SER A 249 -10.47 8.56 5.29
N SER A 250 -10.51 8.03 6.51
CA SER A 250 -11.40 8.46 7.59
C SER A 250 -10.81 8.12 8.96
N GLN A 251 -11.38 8.71 10.02
CA GLN A 251 -11.04 8.33 11.39
C GLN A 251 -11.32 6.84 11.67
N TRP A 252 -12.44 6.32 11.17
CA TRP A 252 -12.82 4.92 11.39
C TRP A 252 -11.80 3.92 10.80
N THR A 253 -11.36 4.13 9.55
CA THR A 253 -10.35 3.25 8.93
C THR A 253 -9.01 3.33 9.65
N PHE A 254 -8.64 4.51 10.15
CA PHE A 254 -7.42 4.72 10.88
C PHE A 254 -7.44 4.03 12.24
N ASP A 255 -8.51 4.22 13.01
CA ASP A 255 -8.70 3.54 14.30
C ASP A 255 -8.75 2.02 14.12
N ARG A 256 -9.38 1.53 13.04
CA ARG A 256 -9.39 0.09 12.71
C ARG A 256 -7.97 -0.46 12.52
N LEU A 257 -7.15 0.18 11.69
CA LEU A 257 -5.76 -0.23 11.51
C LEU A 257 -4.97 -0.12 12.81
N ARG A 258 -5.12 1.00 13.54
CA ARG A 258 -4.42 1.22 14.81
C ARG A 258 -4.76 0.15 15.86
N SER A 259 -6.03 -0.25 15.98
CA SER A 259 -6.44 -1.36 16.86
C SER A 259 -5.79 -2.67 16.45
N LEU A 260 -5.83 -2.98 15.14
CA LEU A 260 -5.22 -4.19 14.60
C LEU A 260 -3.72 -4.27 14.94
N LEU A 261 -2.98 -3.18 14.74
CA LEU A 261 -1.55 -3.10 15.04
C LEU A 261 -1.21 -3.16 16.54
N ARG A 262 -2.18 -2.89 17.44
CA ARG A 262 -2.00 -3.04 18.89
C ARG A 262 -2.31 -4.45 19.38
N GLU A 263 -3.33 -5.07 18.79
CA GLU A 263 -3.91 -6.32 19.28
C GLU A 263 -3.30 -7.55 18.62
N VAL A 264 -2.87 -7.44 17.36
CA VAL A 264 -2.33 -8.55 16.58
C VAL A 264 -0.81 -8.58 16.72
N PRO A 265 -0.19 -9.75 17.02
CA PRO A 265 1.26 -9.90 17.03
C PRO A 265 1.87 -9.51 15.69
N VAL A 266 2.88 -8.64 15.72
CA VAL A 266 3.66 -8.19 14.56
C VAL A 266 5.09 -8.70 14.66
N ASP A 267 5.46 -9.61 13.76
CA ASP A 267 6.81 -10.14 13.60
C ASP A 267 7.56 -9.35 12.52
N TRP A 268 8.86 -9.12 12.72
CA TRP A 268 9.74 -8.43 11.76
C TRP A 268 10.90 -9.33 11.37
N VAL A 269 11.10 -9.55 10.07
CA VAL A 269 12.16 -10.42 9.56
C VAL A 269 13.09 -9.67 8.62
N GLU A 270 14.37 -9.65 8.95
CA GLU A 270 15.42 -8.96 8.19
C GLU A 270 16.20 -9.96 7.32
N GLY A 271 16.78 -9.49 6.21
CA GLY A 271 17.68 -10.28 5.37
C GLY A 271 16.97 -11.30 4.47
N VAL A 272 15.67 -11.13 4.24
CA VAL A 272 14.87 -12.03 3.40
C VAL A 272 15.01 -11.63 1.93
N ASP A 273 15.79 -12.39 1.18
CA ASP A 273 16.00 -12.20 -0.27
C ASP A 273 14.86 -12.83 -1.09
N PHE A 274 13.75 -12.12 -1.25
CA PHE A 274 12.62 -12.61 -2.07
C PHE A 274 12.87 -12.32 -3.56
N PRO A 275 12.64 -13.28 -4.49
CA PRO A 275 11.92 -14.56 -4.36
C PRO A 275 12.81 -15.78 -4.08
N LEU A 276 14.09 -15.59 -3.78
CA LEU A 276 15.03 -16.70 -3.52
C LEU A 276 14.83 -17.32 -2.11
N ALA A 277 14.22 -16.57 -1.20
CA ALA A 277 13.91 -16.98 0.16
C ALA A 277 12.95 -18.18 0.21
N GLN A 278 13.26 -19.13 1.08
CA GLN A 278 12.41 -20.25 1.43
C GLN A 278 11.22 -19.78 2.29
N PRO A 279 10.06 -20.46 2.25
CA PRO A 279 8.90 -20.07 3.04
C PRO A 279 9.17 -19.90 4.55
N GLY A 280 10.02 -20.75 5.13
CA GLY A 280 10.40 -20.67 6.55
C GLY A 280 11.28 -19.47 6.90
N GLU A 281 11.94 -18.85 5.92
CA GLU A 281 12.70 -17.62 6.11
C GLU A 281 11.76 -16.40 6.13
N VAL A 282 10.68 -16.43 5.35
CA VAL A 282 9.67 -15.34 5.34
C VAL A 282 8.70 -15.46 6.52
N LEU A 283 8.30 -16.69 6.85
CA LEU A 283 7.31 -16.98 7.89
C LEU A 283 7.89 -18.02 8.88
N PRO A 284 8.70 -17.59 9.85
CA PRO A 284 9.40 -18.51 10.76
C PRO A 284 8.46 -19.23 11.74
N ARG A 285 7.23 -18.76 11.89
CA ARG A 285 6.22 -19.32 12.82
C ARG A 285 4.85 -19.42 12.13
N PRO A 286 4.67 -20.33 11.16
CA PRO A 286 3.41 -20.47 10.47
C PRO A 286 2.32 -20.95 11.44
N SER A 287 1.12 -20.36 11.33
CA SER A 287 -0.03 -20.79 12.14
C SER A 287 -0.62 -22.15 11.71
N GLY A 288 -0.25 -22.63 10.51
CA GLY A 288 -0.85 -23.79 9.86
C GLY A 288 -2.21 -23.50 9.20
N GLY A 289 -2.67 -22.25 9.24
CA GLY A 289 -3.94 -21.80 8.65
C GLY A 289 -3.78 -21.04 7.33
N ARG A 290 -4.77 -20.21 7.00
CA ARG A 290 -4.79 -19.42 5.77
C ARG A 290 -3.73 -18.32 5.85
N THR A 291 -2.81 -18.32 4.89
CA THR A 291 -1.75 -17.31 4.80
C THR A 291 -2.00 -16.41 3.59
N LEU A 292 -2.00 -15.10 3.80
CA LEU A 292 -1.97 -14.12 2.72
C LEU A 292 -0.57 -13.53 2.63
N VAL A 293 0.13 -13.78 1.52
CA VAL A 293 1.44 -13.20 1.25
C VAL A 293 1.32 -12.09 0.22
N LEU A 294 1.67 -10.86 0.61
CA LEU A 294 1.81 -9.71 -0.27
C LEU A 294 3.29 -9.49 -0.59
N VAL A 295 3.64 -9.67 -1.85
CA VAL A 295 4.98 -9.38 -2.36
C VAL A 295 4.89 -8.29 -3.41
N MET A 296 5.86 -7.39 -3.42
CA MET A 296 6.03 -6.40 -4.47
C MET A 296 7.14 -6.88 -5.41
N ASP A 297 7.00 -6.58 -6.71
CA ASP A 297 8.11 -6.75 -7.65
C ASP A 297 9.30 -5.89 -7.18
N MET A 298 10.36 -6.54 -6.74
CA MET A 298 11.60 -5.90 -6.28
C MET A 298 12.65 -5.79 -7.39
N PHE A 299 12.23 -5.71 -8.65
CA PHE A 299 13.08 -5.85 -9.84
C PHE A 299 13.04 -4.66 -10.78
#